data_AF-A0A958Z5Y9-F1
#
_entry.id   AF-A0A958Z5Y9-F1
#
_cell.length_a   1.000
_cell.length_b   1.000
_cell.length_c   1.000
_cell.angle_alpha   90.00
_cell.angle_beta   90.00
_cell.angle_gamma   90.00
#
_symmetry.space_group_name_H-M   'P 1'
#
loop_
_entity.id
_entity.type
_entity.pdbx_description
1 polymer ?
#
loop_
_entity_poly.entity_id
_entity_poly.type
_entity_poly.pdbx_seq_one_letter_code
_entity_poly.pdbx_strand_id
1 'polypeptide(L)' 'MKVVLMGYMGSGKTSVGKKLSKVLKIPFLDLDDYISKKEELTIPEVFKQKGEIY' A
#
# COMPACT_ATOMS: atom_id res chain seq x y z
N MET A 1 -15.73 -8.00 4.67
CA MET A 1 -14.75 -8.84 3.95
C MET A 1 -13.48 -8.03 3.73
N LYS A 2 -12.29 -8.63 3.88
CA LYS A 2 -11.00 -7.98 3.57
C LYS A 2 -10.28 -8.82 2.51
N VAL A 3 -9.71 -8.16 1.51
CA VAL A 3 -8.88 -8.79 0.48
C VAL A 3 -7.50 -8.13 0.52
N VAL A 4 -6.46 -8.94 0.63
CA VAL A 4 -5.06 -8.45 0.68
C VAL A 4 -4.34 -8.96 -0.55
N LEU A 5 -3.76 -8.05 -1.32
CA LEU A 5 -2.94 -8.38 -2.49
C LEU A 5 -1.46 -8.38 -2.06
N MET A 6 -0.82 -9.55 -2.08
CA MET A 6 0.60 -9.72 -1.82
C MET A 6 1.40 -9.97 -3.10
N GLY A 7 2.69 -9.61 -3.08
CA GLY A 7 3.62 -9.78 -4.20
C GLY A 7 4.70 -8.69 -4.21
N TYR A 8 5.71 -8.86 -5.07
CA TYR A 8 6.84 -7.93 -5.19
C TYR A 8 6.44 -6.53 -5.69
N MET A 9 7.29 -5.54 -5.44
CA MET A 9 7.14 -4.20 -6.03
C MET A 9 7.12 -4.30 -7.57
N GLY A 10 6.28 -3.50 -8.23
CA GLY A 10 6.12 -3.56 -9.68
C GLY A 10 5.24 -4.70 -10.23
N SER A 11 4.79 -5.66 -9.40
CA SER A 11 3.92 -6.76 -9.83
C SER A 11 2.47 -6.37 -10.16
N GLY A 12 2.15 -5.07 -10.19
CA GLY A 12 0.83 -4.56 -10.59
C GLY A 12 -0.26 -4.59 -9.50
N LYS A 13 0.08 -4.83 -8.22
CA LYS A 13 -0.89 -4.94 -7.11
C LYS A 13 -1.83 -3.75 -7.00
N THR A 14 -1.30 -2.53 -7.04
CA THR A 14 -2.10 -1.29 -6.97
C THR A 14 -3.07 -1.19 -8.14
N SER A 15 -2.62 -1.52 -9.36
CA SER A 15 -3.46 -1.50 -10.57
C SER A 15 -4.60 -2.52 -10.52
N VAL A 16 -4.30 -3.75 -10.08
CA VAL A 16 -5.30 -4.82 -9.93
C VAL A 16 -6.26 -4.49 -8.78
N GLY A 17 -5.75 -4.05 -7.63
CA GLY A 17 -6.55 -3.72 -6.45
C GLY A 17 -7.55 -2.59 -6.70
N LYS A 18 -7.17 -1.54 -7.45
CA LYS A 18 -8.08 -0.47 -7.87
C LYS A 18 -9.21 -0.95 -8.78
N LYS A 19 -8.96 -1.95 -9.62
CA LYS A 19 -10.00 -2.57 -10.47
C LYS A 19 -10.90 -3.49 -9.64
N LEU A 20 -10.31 -4.32 -8.81
CA LEU A 20 -11.01 -5.29 -7.97
C LEU A 20 -11.94 -4.62 -6.95
N SER A 21 -11.49 -3.52 -6.33
CA SER A 21 -12.29 -2.76 -5.37
C SER A 21 -13.59 -2.22 -5.98
N LYS A 22 -13.53 -1.75 -7.23
CA LYS A 22 -14.71 -1.28 -7.99
C LYS A 22 -15.69 -2.41 -8.26
N VAL A 23 -15.20 -3.58 -8.67
CA VAL A 23 -16.02 -4.77 -8.96
C VAL A 23 -16.70 -5.27 -7.67
N LEU A 24 -15.95 -5.37 -6.59
CA LEU A 24 -16.44 -5.84 -5.29
C LEU A 24 -17.19 -4.76 -4.49
N LYS A 25 -17.21 -3.51 -4.96
CA LYS A 25 -17.78 -2.34 -4.28
C LYS A 25 -17.27 -2.17 -2.85
N ILE A 26 -15.97 -2.37 -2.65
CA ILE A 26 -15.29 -2.17 -1.37
C ILE A 26 -14.27 -1.03 -1.48
N PRO A 27 -13.90 -0.36 -0.36
CA PRO A 27 -12.84 0.63 -0.37
C PRO A 27 -11.49 0.03 -0.83
N PHE A 28 -10.68 0.86 -1.49
CA PHE A 28 -9.30 0.54 -1.83
C PHE A 28 -8.34 1.28 -0.91
N LEU A 29 -7.31 0.58 -0.44
CA LEU A 29 -6.22 1.13 0.37
C LEU A 29 -4.90 0.62 -0.21
N ASP A 30 -3.97 1.54 -0.48
CA ASP A 30 -2.58 1.22 -0.74
C ASP A 30 -1.79 1.48 0.56
N LEU A 31 -1.03 0.49 1.02
CA LEU A 31 -0.38 0.53 2.33
C LEU A 31 0.81 1.50 2.33
N ASP A 32 1.56 1.56 1.23
CA ASP A 32 2.73 2.43 1.11
C ASP A 32 2.28 3.90 1.11
N ASP A 33 1.19 4.22 0.39
CA ASP A 33 0.58 5.55 0.40
C ASP A 33 0.03 5.92 1.79
N TYR A 34 -0.60 4.96 2.47
CA TYR A 34 -1.18 5.18 3.80
C TYR A 34 -0.10 5.48 4.84
N ILE A 35 0.97 4.67 4.88
CA ILE A 35 2.11 4.87 5.77
C ILE A 35 2.77 6.21 5.46
N SER A 36 3.06 6.49 4.18
CA SER A 36 3.73 7.75 3.81
C SER A 36 2.94 8.99 4.26
N LYS A 37 1.61 8.99 4.10
CA LYS A 37 0.75 10.08 4.57
C LYS A 37 0.69 10.20 6.08
N LYS A 38 0.68 9.07 6.79
CA LYS A 38 0.63 9.04 8.25
C LYS A 38 1.93 9.53 8.87
N GLU A 39 3.06 9.19 8.24
CA GLU A 39 4.39 9.52 8.74
C GLU A 39 4.89 10.88 8.25
N GLU A 40 4.19 11.52 7.30
CA GLU A 40 4.64 12.74 6.62
C GLU A 40 6.03 12.59 5.97
N LEU A 41 6.35 11.36 5.57
CA LEU A 41 7.63 10.94 5.00
C LEU A 41 7.37 10.00 3.82
N THR A 42 8.28 9.95 2.86
CA THR A 42 8.26 8.90 1.84
C THR A 42 8.66 7.55 2.47
N ILE A 43 8.22 6.42 1.89
CA ILE A 43 8.63 5.08 2.37
C ILE A 43 10.16 4.93 2.52
N PRO A 44 11.00 5.39 1.56
CA PRO A 44 12.46 5.37 1.75
C PRO A 44 12.94 6.19 2.96
N GLU A 45 12.31 7.32 3.25
CA GLU A 45 12.64 8.14 4.43
C GLU A 45 12.19 7.48 5.73
N VAL A 46 11.04 6.81 5.75
CA VAL A 46 10.58 6.01 6.89
C VAL A 46 11.62 4.95 7.22
N PHE A 47 12.07 4.17 6.24
CA PHE A 47 13.10 3.16 6.46
C PHE A 47 14.44 3.77 6.91
N LYS A 48 14.84 4.90 6.33
CA LYS A 48 16.09 5.58 6.71
C LYS A 48 16.06 6.12 8.14
N GLN A 49 14.94 6.69 8.57
CA GLN A 49 14.82 7.37 9.86
C GLN A 49 14.42 6.44 11.00
N LYS A 50 13.61 5.41 10.72
CA LYS A 50 13.00 4.54 11.73
C LYS A 50 13.49 3.09 11.66
N GLY A 51 14.20 2.72 10.60
CA GLY A 51 14.69 1.36 10.34
C GLY A 51 13.68 0.52 9.58
N GLU A 52 14.14 -0.61 9.02
CA GLU A 52 13.32 -1.52 8.20
C GLU A 52 12.33 -2.37 9.01
N ILE A 53 12.52 -2.47 10.33
CA ILE A 53 11.68 -3.26 11.26
C ILE A 53 10.54 -2.42 11.88
N TYR A 54 10.54 -1.11 11.63
CA TYR A 54 9.49 -0.18 12.08
C TYR A 54 8.12 -0.53 11.49
#